data_AF-A0AAW2JCA2-F1
#
_entry.id   AF-A0AAW2JCA2-F1
#
_cell.length_a   1.000
_cell.length_b   1.000
_cell.length_c   1.000
_cell.angle_alpha   90.00
_cell.angle_beta   90.00
_cell.angle_gamma   90.00
#
_symmetry.space_group_name_H-M   'P 1'
#
loop_
_entity.id
_entity.type
_entity.pdbx_description
1 polymer ?
#
loop_
_entity_poly.entity_id
_entity_poly.type
_entity_poly.pdbx_seq_one_letter_code
_entity_poly.pdbx_strand_id
1 'polypeptide(L)'
;MYYAAANGLGEAFNKTLCNLLKKVVAKSKCDWHERIGKALWAYRTIVRTPTQASPCALVYGVEAVLPLEQQIPSLRIAIQEGLIEEENAQIRFEELEALDEKRLKAQKRLECYQA
;
A
#
# COMPACT_ATOMS: atom_id res chain seq x y z
N MET A 1 8.19 8.83 28.66
CA MET A 1 9.40 8.49 27.89
C MET A 1 9.12 8.76 26.42
N TYR A 2 9.87 9.66 25.78
CA TYR A 2 9.76 9.99 24.36
C TYR A 2 10.70 9.07 23.56
N TYR A 3 10.15 8.26 22.65
CA TYR A 3 10.94 7.33 21.83
C TYR A 3 11.04 7.85 20.40
N ALA A 4 12.15 8.53 20.10
CA ALA A 4 12.32 9.30 18.87
C ALA A 4 12.26 8.46 17.57
N ALA A 5 12.77 7.22 17.58
CA ALA A 5 12.85 6.38 16.38
C ALA A 5 11.47 5.85 15.91
N ALA A 6 10.63 5.33 16.81
CA ALA A 6 9.26 4.90 16.46
C ALA A 6 8.37 6.12 16.15
N ASN A 7 8.61 7.25 16.81
CA ASN A 7 7.90 8.49 16.50
C ASN A 7 8.23 9.00 15.09
N GLY A 8 9.47 8.87 14.61
CA GLY A 8 9.87 9.37 13.29
C GLY A 8 9.12 8.74 12.10
N LEU A 9 8.91 7.42 12.11
CA LEU A 9 8.13 6.75 11.06
C LEU A 9 6.64 7.12 11.12
N GLY A 10 6.09 7.19 12.34
CA GLY A 10 4.70 7.63 12.57
C GLY A 10 4.48 9.07 12.14
N GLU A 11 5.43 9.97 12.43
CA GLU A 11 5.40 11.37 12.01
C GLU A 11 5.49 11.51 10.50
N ALA A 12 6.38 10.76 9.84
CA ALA A 12 6.50 10.77 8.37
C ALA A 12 5.21 10.28 7.69
N PHE A 13 4.58 9.24 8.25
CA PHE A 13 3.28 8.76 7.81
C PHE A 13 2.19 9.83 8.00
N ASN A 14 2.08 10.39 9.21
CA ASN A 14 1.09 11.41 9.54
C ASN A 14 1.23 12.64 8.63
N LYS A 15 2.46 13.09 8.38
CA LYS A 15 2.75 14.19 7.45
C LYS A 15 2.28 13.88 6.04
N THR A 16 2.52 12.66 5.56
CA THR A 16 2.04 12.22 4.24
C THR A 16 0.51 12.21 4.20
N LEU A 17 -0.14 11.60 5.19
CA LEU A 17 -1.59 11.52 5.26
C LEU A 17 -2.24 12.91 5.29
N CYS A 18 -1.71 13.82 6.11
CA CYS A 18 -2.15 15.21 6.16
C CYS A 18 -2.00 15.91 4.80
N ASN A 19 -0.93 15.64 4.06
CA ASN A 19 -0.74 16.22 2.72
C ASN A 19 -1.72 15.65 1.69
N LEU A 20 -2.05 14.35 1.75
CA LEU A 20 -3.12 13.78 0.92
C LEU A 20 -4.47 14.40 1.27
N LEU A 21 -4.81 14.46 2.56
CA LEU A 21 -6.06 15.06 3.04
C LEU A 21 -6.23 16.49 2.56
N LYS A 22 -5.19 17.33 2.68
CA LYS A 22 -5.21 18.71 2.18
C LYS A 22 -5.57 18.83 0.70
N LYS A 23 -5.28 17.82 -0.12
CA LYS A 23 -5.60 17.81 -1.56
C LYS A 23 -7.02 17.36 -1.87
N VAL A 24 -7.61 16.50 -1.03
CA VAL A 24 -8.91 15.86 -1.31
C VAL A 24 -10.07 16.46 -0.52
N VAL A 25 -9.77 17.22 0.53
CA VAL A 25 -10.74 17.88 1.39
C VAL A 25 -11.17 19.22 0.76
N ALA A 26 -12.45 19.56 0.90
CA ALA A 26 -13.00 20.82 0.40
C ALA A 26 -12.33 22.03 1.05
N LYS A 27 -12.44 23.22 0.43
CA LYS A 27 -11.86 24.46 0.97
C LYS A 27 -12.30 24.76 2.42
N SER A 28 -13.52 24.36 2.79
CA SER A 28 -14.08 24.52 4.14
C SER A 28 -13.51 23.55 5.18
N LYS A 29 -12.78 22.52 4.76
CA LYS A 29 -12.19 21.47 5.62
C LYS A 29 -13.16 20.65 6.47
N CYS A 30 -14.47 20.78 6.24
CA CYS A 30 -15.48 20.11 7.04
C CYS A 30 -15.64 18.61 6.71
N ASP A 31 -15.24 18.17 5.51
CA ASP A 31 -15.45 16.80 5.02
C ASP A 31 -14.25 15.85 5.25
N TRP A 32 -13.26 16.25 6.07
CA TRP A 32 -12.05 15.44 6.26
C TRP A 32 -12.32 14.02 6.76
N HIS A 33 -13.30 13.85 7.63
CA HIS A 33 -13.67 12.56 8.23
C HIS A 33 -14.31 11.62 7.20
N GLU A 34 -14.98 12.15 6.17
CA GLU A 34 -15.52 11.37 5.05
C GLU A 34 -14.41 11.04 4.03
N ARG A 35 -13.41 11.93 3.88
CA ARG A 35 -12.32 11.77 2.90
C ARG A 35 -11.16 10.91 3.42
N ILE A 36 -11.02 10.74 4.73
CA ILE A 36 -9.88 10.02 5.32
C ILE A 36 -9.77 8.57 4.84
N GLY A 37 -10.90 7.88 4.67
CA GLY A 37 -10.91 6.52 4.12
C GLY A 37 -10.30 6.45 2.72
N LYS A 38 -10.67 7.39 1.85
CA LYS A 38 -10.14 7.49 0.48
C LYS A 38 -8.65 7.86 0.47
N ALA A 39 -8.23 8.79 1.34
CA ALA A 39 -6.83 9.17 1.47
C ALA A 39 -5.96 8.00 1.96
N LEU A 40 -6.45 7.24 2.94
CA LEU A 40 -5.78 6.03 3.44
C LEU A 40 -5.71 4.94 2.37
N TRP A 41 -6.79 4.72 1.62
CA TRP A 41 -6.80 3.78 0.51
C TRP A 41 -5.76 4.13 -0.56
N ALA A 42 -5.72 5.39 -0.98
CA ALA A 42 -4.71 5.87 -1.92
C ALA A 42 -3.28 5.69 -1.38
N TYR A 43 -3.04 5.99 -0.11
CA TYR A 43 -1.72 5.77 0.49
C TYR A 43 -1.31 4.29 0.47
N ARG A 44 -2.25 3.38 0.77
CA ARG A 44 -2.00 1.94 0.89
C ARG A 44 -1.78 1.25 -0.46
N THR A 45 -2.39 1.75 -1.53
CA THR A 45 -2.40 1.12 -2.85
C THR A 45 -1.42 1.74 -3.85
N ILE A 46 -0.90 2.94 -3.58
CA ILE A 46 0.07 3.61 -4.45
C ILE A 46 1.49 3.20 -4.06
N VAL A 47 2.29 2.83 -5.06
CA VAL A 47 3.72 2.57 -4.93
C VAL A 47 4.44 3.81 -4.41
N ARG A 48 5.23 3.64 -3.35
CA ARG A 48 5.96 4.74 -2.71
C ARG A 48 7.37 4.82 -3.28
N THR A 49 7.80 6.01 -3.69
CA THR A 49 9.15 6.23 -4.25
C THR A 49 10.29 5.70 -3.38
N PRO A 50 10.28 5.85 -2.03
CA PRO A 50 11.39 5.38 -1.21
C PRO A 50 11.52 3.85 -1.16
N THR A 51 10.39 3.13 -1.14
CA THR A 51 10.37 1.67 -1.01
C THR A 51 10.24 0.95 -2.36
N GLN A 52 9.78 1.66 -3.39
CA GLN A 52 9.40 1.11 -4.71
C GLN A 52 8.35 -0.01 -4.61
N ALA A 53 7.53 0.02 -3.55
CA ALA A 53 6.42 -0.90 -3.33
C ALA A 53 5.24 -0.16 -2.67
N SER A 54 4.01 -0.64 -2.86
CA SER A 54 2.86 -0.15 -2.09
C SER A 54 2.87 -0.71 -0.66
N PRO A 55 2.32 0.02 0.32
CA PRO A 55 2.16 -0.53 1.68
C PRO A 55 1.34 -1.83 1.71
N CYS A 56 0.31 -1.98 0.87
CA CYS A 56 -0.45 -3.21 0.76
C CYS A 56 0.43 -4.39 0.32
N ALA A 57 1.27 -4.21 -0.70
CA ALA A 57 2.18 -5.26 -1.16
C ALA A 57 3.18 -5.71 -0.09
N LEU A 58 3.65 -4.79 0.76
CA LEU A 58 4.57 -5.12 1.85
C LEU A 58 3.88 -5.84 3.03
N VAL A 59 2.58 -5.63 3.23
CA VAL A 59 1.81 -6.31 4.28
C VAL A 59 1.33 -7.67 3.80
N TYR A 60 0.75 -7.73 2.61
CA TYR A 60 0.02 -8.90 2.11
C TYR A 60 0.76 -9.69 1.02
N GLY A 61 1.95 -9.27 0.58
CA GLY A 61 2.71 -9.94 -0.48
C GLY A 61 2.35 -9.55 -1.91
N VAL A 62 1.20 -8.91 -2.10
CA VAL A 62 0.64 -8.54 -3.41
C VAL A 62 0.03 -7.16 -3.45
N GLU A 63 0.01 -6.59 -4.65
CA GLU A 63 -0.68 -5.32 -4.89
C GLU A 63 -2.19 -5.48 -4.73
N ALA A 64 -2.82 -4.54 -4.04
CA ALA A 64 -4.27 -4.57 -3.84
C ALA A 64 -4.99 -4.49 -5.20
N VAL A 65 -6.09 -5.24 -5.35
CA VAL A 65 -7.00 -5.11 -6.49
C VAL A 65 -7.74 -3.79 -6.39
N LEU A 66 -7.61 -2.94 -7.41
CA LEU A 66 -8.32 -1.67 -7.45
C LEU A 66 -9.76 -1.89 -7.91
N PRO A 67 -10.74 -1.10 -7.42
CA PRO A 67 -12.12 -1.20 -7.87
C PRO A 67 -12.28 -1.08 -9.40
N LEU A 68 -11.42 -0.28 -10.05
CA LEU A 68 -11.44 -0.13 -11.51
C LEU A 68 -11.07 -1.43 -12.25
N GLU A 69 -10.18 -2.24 -11.70
CA GLU A 69 -9.77 -3.52 -12.28
C GLU A 69 -10.83 -4.61 -12.13
N GLN A 70 -11.75 -4.44 -11.18
CA GLN A 70 -12.91 -5.30 -11.04
C GLN A 70 -14.05 -4.84 -11.95
N GLN A 71 -14.25 -3.52 -12.09
CA GLN A 71 -15.27 -2.96 -13.01
C GLN A 71 -14.91 -3.20 -14.47
N ILE A 72 -13.62 -3.10 -14.79
CA ILE A 72 -13.04 -3.42 -16.09
C ILE A 72 -12.06 -4.55 -15.83
N PRO A 73 -12.48 -5.83 -16.00
CA PRO A 73 -11.67 -6.98 -15.65
C PRO A 73 -10.25 -6.86 -16.16
N SER A 74 -9.31 -6.64 -15.25
CA SER A 74 -7.89 -6.58 -15.60
C SER A 74 -7.36 -7.99 -15.87
N LEU A 75 -6.22 -8.09 -16.54
CA LEU A 75 -5.61 -9.39 -16.88
C LEU A 75 -5.45 -10.29 -15.66
N ARG A 76 -5.05 -9.73 -14.51
CA ARG A 76 -4.90 -10.53 -13.28
C ARG A 76 -6.22 -11.08 -12.76
N ILE A 77 -7.32 -10.32 -12.87
CA ILE A 77 -8.65 -10.78 -12.47
C ILE A 77 -9.15 -11.87 -13.41
N ALA A 78 -9.01 -11.66 -14.72
CA ALA A 78 -9.40 -12.65 -15.72
C ALA A 78 -8.62 -13.98 -15.56
N ILE A 79 -7.33 -13.92 -15.22
CA ILE A 79 -6.54 -15.12 -14.92
C ILE A 79 -7.05 -15.78 -13.64
N GLN A 80 -7.22 -15.02 -12.55
CA GLN A 80 -7.65 -15.57 -11.26
C GLN A 80 -9.02 -16.26 -11.34
N GLU A 81 -9.95 -15.72 -12.12
CA GLU A 81 -11.29 -16.31 -12.34
C GLU A 81 -11.24 -17.66 -13.05
N GLY A 82 -10.18 -17.95 -13.82
CA GLY A 82 -9.99 -19.21 -14.53
C GLY A 82 -9.28 -20.30 -13.73
N LEU A 83 -8.74 -19.97 -12.55
CA LEU A 83 -7.96 -20.89 -11.73
C LEU A 83 -8.86 -21.68 -10.78
N ILE A 84 -8.52 -22.96 -10.58
CA ILE A 84 -9.15 -23.75 -9.50
C ILE A 84 -8.57 -23.36 -8.14
N GLU A 85 -9.25 -23.75 -7.07
CA GLU A 85 -8.86 -23.39 -5.69
C GLU A 85 -7.43 -23.82 -5.35
N GLU A 86 -7.01 -25.01 -5.78
CA GLU A 86 -5.65 -25.54 -5.55
C GLU A 86 -4.57 -24.71 -6.24
N GLU A 87 -4.78 -24.33 -7.50
CA GLU A 87 -3.85 -23.47 -8.25
C GLU A 87 -3.76 -22.07 -7.63
N ASN A 88 -4.92 -21.51 -7.25
CA ASN A 88 -5.00 -20.23 -6.55
C ASN A 88 -4.24 -20.26 -5.21
N ALA A 89 -4.40 -21.34 -4.43
CA ALA A 89 -3.69 -21.52 -3.17
C ALA A 89 -2.18 -21.66 -3.36
N GLN A 90 -1.75 -22.38 -4.40
CA GLN A 90 -0.33 -22.56 -4.72
C GLN A 90 0.34 -21.23 -5.11
N ILE A 91 -0.28 -20.45 -5.98
CA ILE A 91 0.22 -19.10 -6.34
C ILE A 91 0.30 -18.23 -5.08
N ARG A 92 -0.75 -18.26 -4.25
CA ARG A 92 -0.78 -17.46 -3.02
C ARG A 92 0.34 -17.86 -2.05
N PHE A 93 0.68 -19.14 -1.98
CA PHE A 93 1.77 -19.64 -1.16
C PHE A 93 3.12 -19.08 -1.65
N GLU A 94 3.39 -19.15 -2.95
CA GLU A 94 4.62 -18.61 -3.56
C GLU A 94 4.78 -17.09 -3.33
N GLU A 95 3.67 -16.34 -3.42
CA GLU A 95 3.67 -14.90 -3.14
C GLU A 95 4.06 -14.57 -1.70
N LEU A 96 3.64 -15.42 -0.75
CA LEU A 96 3.92 -15.28 0.67
C LEU A 96 5.35 -15.70 1.00
N GLU A 97 5.89 -16.74 0.36
CA GLU A 97 7.30 -17.11 0.50
C GLU A 97 8.24 -15.98 0.05
N ALA A 98 7.89 -15.28 -1.04
CA ALA A 98 8.66 -14.14 -1.54
C ALA A 98 8.49 -12.85 -0.73
N LEU A 99 7.58 -12.81 0.27
CA LEU A 99 7.19 -11.57 0.94
C LEU A 99 8.32 -10.98 1.80
N ASP A 100 9.07 -11.81 2.52
CA ASP A 100 10.15 -11.33 3.38
C ASP A 100 11.32 -10.77 2.56
N GLU A 101 11.60 -11.35 1.39
CA GLU A 101 12.57 -10.78 0.45
C GLU A 101 12.11 -9.41 -0.07
N LYS A 102 10.83 -9.27 -0.44
CA LYS A 102 10.24 -7.98 -0.85
C LYS A 102 10.38 -6.93 0.25
N ARG A 103 10.10 -7.28 1.51
CA ARG A 103 10.24 -6.38 2.67
C ARG A 103 11.70 -5.96 2.88
N LEU A 104 12.63 -6.90 2.84
CA LEU A 104 14.06 -6.61 2.99
C LEU A 104 14.56 -5.67 1.88
N LYS A 105 14.15 -5.90 0.63
CA LYS A 105 14.49 -5.04 -0.50
C LYS A 105 13.91 -3.64 -0.35
N ALA A 106 12.66 -3.52 0.08
CA ALA A 106 12.01 -2.24 0.34
C ALA A 106 12.70 -1.46 1.47
N GLN A 107 13.11 -2.15 2.54
CA GLN A 107 13.86 -1.55 3.64
C GLN A 107 15.21 -1.01 3.17
N LYS A 108 15.99 -1.82 2.45
CA LYS A 108 17.29 -1.39 1.90
C LYS A 108 17.15 -0.15 1.01
N ARG A 109 16.12 -0.10 0.15
CA ARG A 109 15.84 1.08 -0.69
C ARG A 109 15.50 2.31 0.14
N LEU A 110 14.71 2.14 1.21
CA LEU A 110 14.35 3.23 2.12
C LEU A 110 15.60 3.79 2.83
N GLU A 111 16.49 2.91 3.31
CA GLU A 111 17.76 3.29 3.93
C GLU A 111 18.64 4.08 2.94
N CYS A 112 18.77 3.60 1.69
CA CYS A 112 19.50 4.34 0.65
C CYS A 112 18.87 5.68 0.28
N TYR A 113 17.54 5.81 0.37
CA TYR A 113 16.84 7.08 0.09
C TYR A 113 17.03 8.11 1.22
N GLN A 114 17.30 7.64 2.44
CA GLN A 114 17.50 8.48 3.63
C GLN A 114 18.97 8.84 3.89
N ALA A 115 19.90 8.13 3.26
CA ALA A 115 21.34 8.40 3.27
C ALA A 115 21.71 9.62 2.41
#